data_AF-A0A2Z6RG32-F1
#
_entry.id   AF-A0A2Z6RG32-F1
#
_cell.length_a   1.000
_cell.length_b   1.000
_cell.length_c   1.000
_cell.angle_alpha   90.00
_cell.angle_beta   90.00
_cell.angle_gamma   90.00
#
_symmetry.space_group_name_H-M   'P 1'
#
loop_
_entity.id
_entity.type
_entity.pdbx_description
1 polymer ?
#
loop_
_entity_poly.entity_id
_entity_poly.type
_entity_poly.pdbx_seq_one_letter_code
_entity_poly.pdbx_strand_id
1 'polypeptide(L)'
;MQDALPFDFRMLKKWEVCNKNPLKIHSLRPPECRGPPVALFHPVFSQFLTNHRNRELIISEERYVEVLKFNKVVGQIYEDESLRQKALRPFFTTLFGIQPISISMNNGAIADDVLLTDNTEFGEKAIPVMWEYKNELGTGGKDPTIQGGCGYAKYWAQMDTARIRKNSCCPSFIIAIAGPWICILGAVYLEKPIIEPLTDFILMMDRPEDDGKREAENLICVTFSKSSVRK
;
A
#
# COMPACT_ATOMS: atom_id res chain seq x y z
N MET A 1 -34.45 21.19 13.03
CA MET A 1 -33.58 22.12 12.27
C MET A 1 -32.16 21.76 12.69
N GLN A 2 -31.35 21.29 11.75
CA GLN A 2 -30.09 20.56 11.98
C GLN A 2 -28.96 21.50 12.40
N ASP A 3 -28.39 21.26 13.58
CA ASP A 3 -27.08 21.77 13.96
C ASP A 3 -26.00 20.93 13.26
N ALA A 4 -25.45 21.47 12.17
CA ALA A 4 -24.27 20.92 11.52
C ALA A 4 -23.03 21.27 12.34
N LEU A 5 -22.32 20.24 12.82
CA LEU A 5 -21.03 20.38 13.51
C LEU A 5 -20.01 21.13 12.61
N PRO A 6 -19.18 22.01 13.19
CA PRO A 6 -18.25 22.82 12.42
C PRO A 6 -17.16 21.96 11.79
N PHE A 7 -17.10 21.97 10.45
CA PHE A 7 -16.03 21.37 9.66
C PHE A 7 -14.69 21.97 10.07
N ASP A 8 -13.79 21.18 10.66
CA ASP A 8 -12.53 21.68 11.21
C ASP A 8 -11.51 22.01 10.09
N PHE A 9 -11.44 23.30 9.74
CA PHE A 9 -10.48 23.88 8.80
C PHE A 9 -9.00 23.68 9.19
N ARG A 10 -8.68 23.18 10.39
CA ARG A 10 -7.29 22.87 10.79
C ARG A 10 -6.67 21.75 9.94
N MET A 11 -7.46 20.82 9.38
CA MET A 11 -6.96 19.78 8.50
C MET A 11 -6.38 20.34 7.18
N LEU A 12 -7.01 21.37 6.61
CA LEU A 12 -6.54 22.05 5.39
C LEU A 12 -5.22 22.80 5.63
N LYS A 13 -5.05 23.43 6.80
CA LYS A 13 -3.79 24.13 7.14
C LYS A 13 -2.59 23.20 7.27
N LYS A 14 -2.76 21.96 7.75
CA LYS A 14 -1.67 20.96 7.75
C LYS A 14 -1.31 20.52 6.33
N TRP A 15 -2.30 20.50 5.44
CA TRP A 15 -2.15 20.12 4.04
C TRP A 15 -1.34 21.17 3.25
N GLU A 16 -1.56 22.47 3.50
CA GLU A 16 -0.75 23.56 2.94
C GLU A 16 0.72 23.53 3.40
N VAL A 17 1.00 23.07 4.61
CA VAL A 17 2.37 22.92 5.13
C VAL A 17 3.10 21.75 4.45
N CYS A 18 2.40 20.65 4.13
CA CYS A 18 2.96 19.56 3.34
C CYS A 18 3.32 19.97 1.90
N ASN A 19 2.58 20.92 1.30
CA ASN A 19 2.85 21.44 -0.05
C ASN A 19 4.00 22.46 -0.13
N LYS A 20 4.56 22.92 1.01
CA LYS A 20 5.76 23.77 1.05
C LYS A 20 7.07 22.96 1.08
N ASN A 21 6.99 21.64 1.07
CA ASN A 21 8.14 20.74 1.03
C ASN A 21 8.66 20.63 -0.42
N PRO A 22 9.97 20.77 -0.71
CA PRO A 22 10.52 20.70 -2.08
C PRO A 22 10.26 19.38 -2.83
N LEU A 23 9.79 18.34 -2.14
CA LEU A 23 9.36 17.07 -2.73
C LEU A 23 7.86 17.10 -3.05
N LYS A 24 7.51 17.67 -4.21
CA LYS A 24 6.17 17.55 -4.79
C LYS A 24 5.92 16.08 -5.16
N ILE A 25 5.19 15.35 -4.33
CA ILE A 25 4.76 13.98 -4.62
C ILE A 25 3.60 14.03 -5.63
N HIS A 26 3.73 13.28 -6.72
CA HIS A 26 2.65 13.15 -7.70
C HIS A 26 1.69 12.04 -7.28
N SER A 27 0.72 12.38 -6.43
CA SER A 27 -0.29 11.46 -5.88
C SER A 27 -1.73 11.77 -6.33
N LEU A 28 -1.89 12.47 -7.46
CA LEU A 28 -3.17 13.00 -7.97
C LEU A 28 -3.83 14.06 -7.07
N ARG A 29 -3.19 14.43 -5.95
CA ARG A 29 -3.69 15.43 -5.01
C ARG A 29 -2.58 16.44 -4.66
N PRO A 30 -2.75 17.74 -4.94
CA PRO A 30 -3.87 18.35 -5.66
C PRO A 30 -3.85 17.95 -7.15
N PRO A 31 -4.86 18.29 -7.98
CA PRO A 31 -4.94 17.82 -9.38
C PRO A 31 -3.67 18.08 -10.22
N GLU A 32 -2.90 19.13 -9.90
CA GLU A 32 -1.62 19.47 -10.51
C GLU A 32 -0.43 18.58 -10.03
N CYS A 33 -0.65 17.68 -9.08
CA CYS A 33 0.25 16.60 -8.68
C CYS A 33 -0.08 15.29 -9.41
N ARG A 34 -0.48 15.38 -10.67
CA ARG A 34 -0.64 14.23 -11.54
C ARG A 34 0.70 13.82 -12.15
N GLY A 35 1.02 12.53 -12.10
CA GLY A 35 2.14 11.92 -12.82
C GLY A 35 1.63 11.05 -13.98
N PRO A 36 2.52 10.60 -14.88
CA PRO A 36 2.21 9.52 -15.81
C PRO A 36 1.84 8.22 -15.07
N PRO A 37 1.00 7.34 -15.65
CA PRO A 37 0.63 6.08 -15.02
C PRO A 37 1.83 5.22 -14.64
N VAL A 38 1.84 4.65 -13.44
CA VAL A 38 3.00 3.87 -12.94
C VAL A 38 3.27 2.61 -13.79
N ALA A 39 2.22 2.09 -14.43
CA ALA A 39 2.26 0.99 -15.38
C ALA A 39 3.16 1.21 -16.61
N LEU A 40 3.49 2.46 -16.95
CA LEU A 40 4.43 2.78 -18.03
C LEU A 40 5.89 2.54 -17.65
N PHE A 41 6.19 2.48 -16.34
CA PHE A 41 7.58 2.40 -15.85
C PHE A 41 7.99 0.99 -15.43
N HIS A 42 7.04 0.18 -14.97
CA HIS A 42 7.35 -1.20 -14.58
C HIS A 42 6.21 -2.16 -14.92
N PRO A 43 6.50 -3.30 -15.60
CA PRO A 43 5.48 -4.25 -16.05
C PRO A 43 4.69 -4.89 -14.90
N VAL A 44 5.21 -4.84 -13.68
CA VAL A 44 4.52 -5.37 -12.49
C VAL A 44 3.14 -4.76 -12.29
N PHE A 45 3.02 -3.45 -12.52
CA PHE A 45 1.76 -2.75 -12.30
C PHE A 45 0.75 -3.10 -13.40
N SER A 46 1.20 -3.20 -14.66
CA SER A 46 0.39 -3.66 -15.79
C SER A 46 -0.09 -5.09 -15.59
N GLN A 47 0.78 -5.98 -15.10
CA GLN A 47 0.43 -7.36 -14.79
C GLN A 47 -0.59 -7.42 -13.65
N PHE A 48 -0.40 -6.62 -12.59
CA PHE A 48 -1.35 -6.52 -11.49
C PHE A 48 -2.73 -6.06 -11.98
N LEU A 49 -2.80 -4.96 -12.75
CA LEU A 49 -4.05 -4.43 -13.29
C LEU A 49 -4.73 -5.42 -14.25
N THR A 50 -3.94 -6.16 -15.04
CA THR A 50 -4.46 -7.21 -15.94
C THR A 50 -5.08 -8.35 -15.14
N ASN A 51 -4.39 -8.83 -14.11
CA ASN A 51 -4.91 -9.86 -13.23
C ASN A 51 -6.17 -9.37 -12.51
N HIS A 52 -6.12 -8.16 -11.91
CA HIS A 52 -7.24 -7.53 -11.18
C HIS A 52 -8.53 -7.45 -11.98
N ARG A 53 -8.43 -7.24 -13.30
CA ARG A 53 -9.59 -7.17 -14.20
C ARG A 53 -10.01 -8.52 -14.76
N ASN A 54 -9.21 -9.57 -14.57
CA ASN A 54 -9.47 -10.90 -15.12
C ASN A 54 -10.39 -11.70 -14.20
N ARG A 55 -11.68 -11.75 -14.55
CA ARG A 55 -12.71 -12.54 -13.85
C ARG A 55 -12.54 -14.05 -14.02
N GLU A 56 -11.74 -14.47 -14.99
CA GLU A 56 -11.45 -15.88 -15.30
C GLU A 56 -10.09 -16.33 -14.72
N LEU A 57 -9.47 -15.51 -13.85
CA LEU A 57 -8.21 -15.87 -13.24
C LEU A 57 -8.39 -17.14 -12.40
N ILE A 58 -7.77 -18.23 -12.83
CA ILE A 58 -7.77 -19.50 -12.11
C ILE A 58 -6.94 -19.34 -10.85
N ILE A 59 -7.55 -19.57 -9.70
CA ILE A 59 -6.89 -19.46 -8.41
C ILE A 59 -6.97 -20.82 -7.71
N SER A 60 -5.86 -21.23 -7.09
CA SER A 60 -5.82 -22.52 -6.40
C SER A 60 -6.76 -22.54 -5.20
N GLU A 61 -7.32 -23.71 -4.90
CA GLU A 61 -8.15 -23.93 -3.71
C GLU A 61 -7.40 -23.55 -2.42
N GLU A 62 -6.12 -23.88 -2.35
CA GLU A 62 -5.23 -23.49 -1.25
C GLU A 62 -5.21 -21.97 -1.04
N ARG A 63 -5.05 -21.20 -2.13
CA ARG A 63 -5.02 -19.74 -2.09
C ARG A 63 -6.38 -19.17 -1.70
N TYR A 64 -7.46 -19.75 -2.20
CA TYR A 64 -8.81 -19.37 -1.81
C TYR A 64 -9.03 -19.53 -0.29
N VAL A 65 -8.66 -20.68 0.27
CA VAL A 65 -8.74 -20.94 1.73
C VAL A 65 -7.87 -19.97 2.55
N GLU A 66 -6.68 -19.62 2.06
CA GLU A 66 -5.82 -18.61 2.72
C GLU A 66 -6.51 -17.25 2.82
N VAL A 67 -7.22 -16.82 1.78
CA VAL A 67 -7.89 -15.51 1.78
C VAL A 67 -9.18 -15.54 2.59
N LEU A 68 -9.91 -16.66 2.65
CA LEU A 68 -11.02 -16.79 3.61
C LEU A 68 -10.55 -16.62 5.06
N LYS A 69 -9.38 -17.17 5.39
CA LYS A 69 -8.77 -16.96 6.71
C LYS A 69 -8.36 -15.50 6.89
N PHE A 70 -7.81 -14.87 5.87
CA PHE A 70 -7.45 -13.45 5.90
C PHE A 70 -8.66 -12.54 6.13
N ASN A 71 -9.76 -12.74 5.39
CA ASN A 71 -11.00 -11.97 5.51
C ASN A 71 -11.53 -12.00 6.96
N LYS A 72 -11.44 -13.15 7.62
CA LYS A 72 -11.81 -13.28 9.04
C LYS A 72 -10.93 -12.46 9.97
N VAL A 73 -9.63 -12.37 9.70
CA VAL A 73 -8.67 -11.63 10.51
C VAL A 73 -8.80 -10.13 10.26
N VAL A 74 -8.80 -9.69 9.01
CA VAL A 74 -8.88 -8.26 8.65
C VAL A 74 -10.20 -7.60 9.11
N GLY A 75 -11.29 -8.37 9.14
CA GLY A 75 -12.60 -7.95 9.64
C GLY A 75 -12.72 -7.89 11.17
N GLN A 76 -11.71 -8.30 11.94
CA GLN A 76 -11.72 -8.13 13.39
C GLN A 76 -11.55 -6.65 13.77
N ILE A 77 -12.10 -6.31 14.93
CA ILE A 77 -11.89 -5.01 15.58
C ILE A 77 -10.69 -5.16 16.52
N TYR A 78 -9.77 -4.22 16.44
CA TYR A 78 -8.55 -4.20 17.25
C TYR A 78 -8.54 -2.95 18.13
N GLU A 79 -7.93 -3.06 19.32
CA GLU A 79 -7.78 -1.95 20.25
C GLU A 79 -6.92 -0.82 19.67
N ASP A 80 -5.85 -1.18 18.96
CA ASP A 80 -4.89 -0.24 18.36
C ASP A 80 -4.29 -0.79 17.04
N GLU A 81 -3.61 0.11 16.31
CA GLU A 81 -2.98 -0.19 15.01
C GLU A 81 -1.89 -1.26 15.13
N SER A 82 -1.20 -1.34 16.28
CA SER A 82 -0.13 -2.31 16.53
C SER A 82 -0.67 -3.74 16.68
N LEU A 83 -1.80 -3.91 17.38
CA LEU A 83 -2.48 -5.19 17.49
C LEU A 83 -3.02 -5.65 16.13
N ARG A 84 -3.61 -4.74 15.34
CA ARG A 84 -4.04 -5.04 13.96
C ARG A 84 -2.86 -5.50 13.11
N GLN A 85 -1.77 -4.74 13.11
CA GLN A 85 -0.55 -5.07 12.38
C GLN A 85 -0.02 -6.45 12.77
N LYS A 86 0.12 -6.72 14.08
CA LYS A 86 0.62 -8.00 14.60
C LYS A 86 -0.26 -9.17 14.16
N ALA A 87 -1.58 -8.98 14.10
CA ALA A 87 -2.51 -10.01 13.67
C ALA A 87 -2.45 -10.30 12.17
N LEU A 88 -2.17 -9.30 11.32
CA LEU A 88 -2.13 -9.45 9.86
C LEU A 88 -0.76 -9.93 9.32
N ARG A 89 0.34 -9.62 10.02
CA ARG A 89 1.71 -10.02 9.63
C ARG A 89 1.88 -11.50 9.27
N PRO A 90 1.30 -12.49 9.99
CA PRO A 90 1.45 -13.90 9.64
C PRO A 90 0.92 -14.22 8.23
N PHE A 91 -0.20 -13.61 7.84
CA PHE A 91 -0.75 -13.82 6.49
C PHE A 91 0.21 -13.30 5.41
N PHE A 92 0.75 -12.09 5.58
CA PHE A 92 1.71 -11.53 4.63
C PHE A 92 3.03 -12.31 4.61
N THR A 93 3.47 -12.84 5.75
CA THR A 93 4.64 -13.72 5.82
C THR A 93 4.43 -14.98 4.97
N THR A 94 3.27 -15.62 5.10
CA THR A 94 2.91 -16.79 4.26
C THR A 94 2.80 -16.41 2.78
N LEU A 95 2.17 -15.27 2.48
CA LEU A 95 1.96 -14.79 1.11
C LEU A 95 3.28 -14.53 0.37
N PHE A 96 4.20 -13.81 0.99
CA PHE A 96 5.46 -13.38 0.38
C PHE A 96 6.62 -14.36 0.64
N GLY A 97 6.47 -15.28 1.59
CA GLY A 97 7.54 -16.20 2.04
C GLY A 97 8.67 -15.49 2.78
N ILE A 98 8.49 -14.21 3.11
CA ILE A 98 9.44 -13.35 3.83
C ILE A 98 8.60 -12.55 4.81
N GLN A 99 9.06 -12.48 6.05
CA GLN A 99 8.37 -11.77 7.11
C GLN A 99 8.45 -10.24 6.89
N PRO A 100 7.32 -9.52 6.85
CA PRO A 100 7.34 -8.05 6.87
C PRO A 100 7.92 -7.54 8.20
N ILE A 101 8.68 -6.45 8.12
CA ILE A 101 9.34 -5.83 9.27
C ILE A 101 9.03 -4.34 9.35
N SER A 102 8.93 -3.81 10.57
CA SER A 102 8.97 -2.36 10.78
C SER A 102 10.38 -1.84 10.58
N ILE A 103 10.51 -0.70 9.90
CA ILE A 103 11.81 -0.03 9.75
C ILE A 103 11.73 1.41 10.25
N SER A 104 12.77 1.84 10.93
CA SER A 104 12.99 3.25 11.25
C SER A 104 13.89 3.86 10.19
N MET A 105 13.49 5.01 9.66
CA MET A 105 14.23 5.78 8.68
C MET A 105 15.19 6.74 9.39
N ASN A 106 16.22 7.21 8.67
CA ASN A 106 17.25 8.11 9.22
C ASN A 106 16.69 9.43 9.79
N ASN A 107 15.48 9.83 9.40
CA ASN A 107 14.79 11.02 9.92
C ASN A 107 13.84 10.72 11.11
N GLY A 108 13.88 9.51 11.67
CA GLY A 108 13.02 9.06 12.76
C GLY A 108 11.60 8.67 12.34
N ALA A 109 11.24 8.74 11.06
CA ALA A 109 9.97 8.21 10.58
C ALA A 109 9.99 6.67 10.63
N ILE A 110 8.90 6.07 11.09
CA ILE A 110 8.74 4.62 11.15
C ILE A 110 7.75 4.23 10.04
N ALA A 111 8.13 3.25 9.23
CA ALA A 111 7.19 2.55 8.36
C ALA A 111 6.66 1.33 9.12
N ASP A 112 5.34 1.14 9.10
CA ASP A 112 4.69 0.08 9.89
C ASP A 112 5.25 -1.28 9.52
N ASP A 113 5.11 -1.69 8.26
CA ASP A 113 5.78 -2.87 7.71
C ASP A 113 6.30 -2.63 6.30
N VAL A 114 7.42 -3.27 6.00
CA VAL A 114 8.01 -3.32 4.67
C VAL A 114 8.49 -4.72 4.36
N LEU A 115 8.46 -5.07 3.08
CA LEU A 115 9.11 -6.25 2.55
C LEU A 115 10.50 -5.81 2.12
N LEU A 116 11.50 -6.10 2.94
CA LEU A 116 12.88 -5.69 2.68
C LEU A 116 13.61 -6.79 1.90
N THR A 117 14.17 -6.45 0.75
CA THR A 117 14.94 -7.37 -0.09
C THR A 117 16.37 -6.89 -0.29
N ASP A 118 17.31 -7.82 -0.40
CA ASP A 118 18.69 -7.52 -0.76
C ASP A 118 18.80 -7.30 -2.27
N ASN A 119 19.27 -6.11 -2.68
CA ASN A 119 19.72 -5.90 -4.04
C ASN A 119 21.21 -6.23 -4.11
N THR A 120 21.54 -7.42 -4.63
CA THR A 120 22.92 -7.92 -4.68
C THR A 120 23.82 -7.16 -5.65
N GLU A 121 23.24 -6.50 -6.66
CA GLU A 121 23.99 -5.69 -7.65
C GLU A 121 24.55 -4.42 -7.00
N PHE A 122 23.74 -3.77 -6.15
CA PHE A 122 24.11 -2.50 -5.52
C PHE A 122 24.52 -2.63 -4.05
N GLY A 123 24.35 -3.80 -3.43
CA GLY A 123 24.62 -4.00 -2.00
C GLY A 123 23.73 -3.14 -1.10
N GLU A 124 22.59 -2.69 -1.62
CA GLU A 124 21.61 -1.84 -0.94
C GLU A 124 20.32 -2.64 -0.71
N LYS A 125 19.45 -2.15 0.18
CA LYS A 125 18.13 -2.77 0.41
C LYS A 125 17.07 -2.13 -0.48
N ALA A 126 16.17 -2.94 -1.02
CA ALA A 126 15.00 -2.49 -1.76
C ALA A 126 13.72 -2.80 -0.98
N ILE A 127 12.67 -2.00 -1.24
CA ILE A 127 11.33 -2.22 -0.68
C ILE A 127 10.33 -2.40 -1.81
N PRO A 128 10.10 -3.64 -2.31
CA PRO A 128 9.06 -3.90 -3.29
C PRO A 128 7.64 -3.77 -2.73
N VAL A 129 7.43 -3.90 -1.42
CA VAL A 129 6.10 -3.81 -0.78
C VAL A 129 6.19 -3.05 0.54
N MET A 130 5.25 -2.15 0.78
CA MET A 130 5.08 -1.42 2.04
C MET A 130 3.64 -1.53 2.50
N TRP A 131 3.42 -1.63 3.80
CA TRP A 131 2.10 -1.60 4.41
C TRP A 131 1.96 -0.36 5.29
N GLU A 132 0.76 0.21 5.27
CA GLU A 132 0.33 1.24 6.19
C GLU A 132 -1.00 0.79 6.80
N TYR A 133 -1.01 0.63 8.13
CA TYR A 133 -2.19 0.13 8.85
C TYR A 133 -2.90 1.28 9.55
N LYS A 134 -4.22 1.26 9.50
CA LYS A 134 -5.11 2.11 10.29
C LYS A 134 -6.20 1.24 10.89
N ASN A 135 -6.67 1.60 12.07
CA ASN A 135 -7.71 0.81 12.72
C ASN A 135 -9.02 0.88 11.96
N GLU A 136 -9.38 2.05 11.46
CA GLU A 136 -10.53 2.30 10.58
C GLU A 136 -10.27 3.49 9.65
N LEU A 137 -11.04 3.59 8.57
CA LEU A 137 -11.02 4.79 7.72
C LEU A 137 -11.39 6.03 8.53
N GLY A 138 -10.59 7.10 8.38
CA GLY A 138 -10.78 8.36 9.10
C GLY A 138 -10.20 8.39 10.53
N THR A 139 -9.67 7.29 11.04
CA THR A 139 -8.97 7.26 12.35
C THR A 139 -7.50 7.70 12.23
N GLY A 140 -6.88 8.10 13.34
CA GLY A 140 -5.46 8.50 13.37
C GLY A 140 -5.13 9.87 12.75
N GLY A 141 -6.12 10.59 12.21
CA GLY A 141 -5.95 11.94 11.66
C GLY A 141 -5.09 12.00 10.39
N LYS A 142 -4.82 10.86 9.77
CA LYS A 142 -4.02 10.72 8.54
C LYS A 142 -4.67 9.68 7.63
N ASP A 143 -4.64 9.97 6.33
CA ASP A 143 -5.09 9.03 5.31
C ASP A 143 -3.99 7.97 5.05
N PRO A 144 -4.30 6.66 5.08
CA PRO A 144 -3.30 5.61 4.92
C PRO A 144 -2.64 5.60 3.53
N THR A 145 -3.35 6.02 2.47
CA THR A 145 -2.77 6.11 1.12
C THR A 145 -1.73 7.22 1.04
N ILE A 146 -2.02 8.37 1.65
CA ILE A 146 -1.10 9.51 1.71
C ILE A 146 0.09 9.20 2.62
N GLN A 147 -0.16 8.58 3.77
CA GLN A 147 0.89 8.24 4.72
C GLN A 147 1.84 7.20 4.14
N GLY A 148 1.31 6.12 3.54
CA GLY A 148 2.12 5.12 2.84
C GLY A 148 2.91 5.71 1.67
N GLY A 149 2.30 6.59 0.86
CA GLY A 149 3.00 7.32 -0.20
C GLY A 149 4.14 8.20 0.32
N CYS A 150 3.96 8.86 1.46
CA CYS A 150 5.03 9.61 2.11
C CYS A 150 6.12 8.68 2.67
N GLY A 151 5.76 7.51 3.20
CA GLY A 151 6.70 6.48 3.65
C GLY A 151 7.59 6.01 2.50
N TYR A 152 6.99 5.68 1.36
CA TYR A 152 7.69 5.35 0.12
C TYR A 152 8.68 6.43 -0.29
N ALA A 153 8.22 7.69 -0.40
CA ALA A 153 9.05 8.81 -0.80
C ALA A 153 10.23 9.03 0.15
N LYS A 154 9.99 8.93 1.47
CA LYS A 154 11.04 9.11 2.48
C LYS A 154 12.07 7.99 2.45
N TYR A 155 11.65 6.73 2.27
CA TYR A 155 12.58 5.61 2.21
C TYR A 155 13.51 5.73 1.01
N TRP A 156 12.93 5.92 -0.18
CA TRP A 156 13.70 6.00 -1.40
C TRP A 156 14.49 7.30 -1.53
N ALA A 157 14.23 8.35 -0.73
CA ALA A 157 15.06 9.56 -0.70
C ALA A 157 16.37 9.41 0.11
N GLN A 158 16.55 8.30 0.83
CA GLN A 158 17.73 8.10 1.68
C GLN A 158 19.02 7.93 0.87
N MET A 159 20.17 8.20 1.52
CA MET A 159 21.48 7.97 0.90
C MET A 159 21.79 6.48 0.75
N ASP A 160 21.29 5.65 1.65
CA ASP A 160 21.50 4.19 1.66
C ASP A 160 20.78 3.46 0.51
N THR A 161 19.96 4.18 -0.27
CA THR A 161 19.24 3.67 -1.46
C THR A 161 19.62 4.43 -2.74
N ALA A 162 20.68 5.24 -2.68
CA ALA A 162 21.03 6.15 -3.76
C ALA A 162 21.47 5.43 -5.03
N ARG A 163 22.14 4.28 -4.93
CA ARG A 163 22.58 3.53 -6.11
C ARG A 163 21.40 2.86 -6.80
N ILE A 164 20.48 2.24 -6.06
CA ILE A 164 19.23 1.70 -6.63
C ILE A 164 18.44 2.82 -7.29
N ARG A 165 18.19 3.94 -6.59
CA ARG A 165 17.41 5.07 -7.10
C ARG A 165 18.00 5.68 -8.37
N LYS A 166 19.33 5.69 -8.51
CA LYS A 166 19.98 6.22 -9.71
C LYS A 166 19.83 5.29 -10.94
N ASN A 167 19.61 4.00 -10.72
CA ASN A 167 19.62 2.97 -11.78
C ASN A 167 18.26 2.27 -11.99
N SER A 168 17.25 2.61 -11.19
CA SER A 168 15.91 2.00 -11.25
C SER A 168 14.84 3.04 -10.94
N CYS A 169 13.62 2.79 -11.38
CA CYS A 169 12.45 3.58 -11.00
C CYS A 169 11.89 3.19 -9.62
N CYS A 170 12.59 2.34 -8.85
CA CYS A 170 12.18 1.93 -7.50
C CYS A 170 10.72 1.48 -7.40
N PRO A 171 10.27 0.52 -8.22
CA PRO A 171 8.88 0.10 -8.23
C PRO A 171 8.49 -0.55 -6.90
N SER A 172 7.45 -0.02 -6.27
CA SER A 172 6.91 -0.58 -5.03
C SER A 172 5.39 -0.63 -5.08
N PHE A 173 4.81 -1.65 -4.44
CA PHE A 173 3.42 -1.61 -4.02
C PHE A 173 3.30 -1.01 -2.62
N ILE A 174 2.25 -0.24 -2.40
CA ILE A 174 1.85 0.23 -1.08
C ILE A 174 0.47 -0.36 -0.80
N ILE A 175 0.36 -1.10 0.28
CA ILE A 175 -0.86 -1.77 0.74
C ILE A 175 -1.40 -0.94 1.90
N ALA A 176 -2.37 -0.08 1.60
CA ALA A 176 -3.07 0.70 2.61
C ALA A 176 -4.22 -0.13 3.18
N ILE A 177 -4.19 -0.38 4.50
CA ILE A 177 -5.19 -1.17 5.21
C ILE A 177 -5.85 -0.30 6.26
N ALA A 178 -7.16 -0.16 6.23
CA ALA A 178 -7.92 0.59 7.21
C ALA A 178 -9.19 -0.20 7.58
N GLY A 179 -9.23 -0.77 8.78
CA GLY A 179 -10.33 -1.66 9.12
C GLY A 179 -10.34 -2.89 8.19
N PRO A 180 -11.52 -3.29 7.67
CA PRO A 180 -11.66 -4.34 6.67
C PRO A 180 -11.35 -3.86 5.23
N TRP A 181 -10.93 -2.61 5.03
CA TRP A 181 -10.73 -2.01 3.71
C TRP A 181 -9.26 -2.07 3.29
N ILE A 182 -9.02 -2.46 2.03
CA ILE A 182 -7.67 -2.50 1.44
C ILE A 182 -7.65 -1.68 0.15
N CYS A 183 -6.61 -0.86 -0.02
CA CYS A 183 -6.31 -0.15 -1.25
C CYS A 183 -4.87 -0.49 -1.67
N ILE A 184 -4.69 -0.88 -2.93
CA ILE A 184 -3.36 -1.14 -3.50
C ILE A 184 -2.94 0.06 -4.32
N LEU A 185 -1.78 0.61 -3.99
CA LEU A 185 -1.15 1.66 -4.78
C LEU A 185 0.13 1.14 -5.42
N GLY A 186 0.43 1.66 -6.61
CA GLY A 186 1.73 1.51 -7.24
C GLY A 186 2.52 2.79 -7.08
N ALA A 187 3.84 2.65 -6.89
CA ALA A 187 4.74 3.77 -6.70
C ALA A 187 6.03 3.59 -7.48
N VAL A 188 6.51 4.69 -8.09
CA VAL A 188 7.82 4.79 -8.73
C VAL A 188 8.52 6.09 -8.36
N TYR A 189 9.85 6.06 -8.36
CA TYR A 189 10.71 7.17 -8.02
C TYR A 189 11.49 7.59 -9.27
N LEU A 190 11.13 8.73 -9.83
CA LEU A 190 11.84 9.36 -10.95
C LEU A 190 12.61 10.59 -10.41
N GLU A 191 12.48 11.75 -11.06
CA GLU A 191 12.87 13.02 -10.43
C GLU A 191 12.04 13.30 -9.17
N LYS A 192 10.78 12.84 -9.16
CA LYS A 192 9.84 12.95 -8.06
C LYS A 192 9.11 11.62 -7.87
N PRO A 193 8.66 11.31 -6.64
CA PRO A 193 7.79 10.17 -6.41
C PRO A 193 6.47 10.33 -7.17
N ILE A 194 6.06 9.28 -7.88
CA ILE A 194 4.74 9.14 -8.49
C ILE A 194 4.05 7.98 -7.79
N ILE A 195 2.88 8.24 -7.23
CA ILE A 195 2.07 7.27 -6.51
C ILE A 195 0.67 7.29 -7.08
N GLU A 196 0.15 6.13 -7.43
CA GLU A 196 -1.15 5.97 -8.08
C GLU A 196 -1.93 4.85 -7.41
N PRO A 197 -3.18 5.10 -6.95
CA PRO A 197 -4.08 4.03 -6.57
C PRO A 197 -4.36 3.13 -7.78
N LEU A 198 -4.05 1.84 -7.65
CA LEU A 198 -4.33 0.82 -8.67
C LEU A 198 -5.70 0.17 -8.46
N THR A 199 -6.22 0.28 -7.24
CA THR A 199 -7.56 -0.13 -6.86
C THR A 199 -8.23 0.96 -6.04
N ASP A 200 -9.56 0.95 -5.98
CA ASP A 200 -10.30 1.64 -4.93
C ASP A 200 -10.06 0.94 -3.58
N PHE A 201 -10.63 1.49 -2.50
CA PHE A 201 -10.75 0.76 -1.24
C PHE A 201 -11.74 -0.38 -1.40
N ILE A 202 -11.23 -1.60 -1.38
CA ILE A 202 -12.00 -2.84 -1.51
C ILE A 202 -12.31 -3.38 -0.12
N LEU A 203 -13.57 -3.77 0.08
CA LEU A 203 -14.03 -4.40 1.31
C LEU A 203 -13.64 -5.88 1.32
N MET A 204 -12.81 -6.28 2.27
CA MET A 204 -12.35 -7.67 2.42
C MET A 204 -13.33 -8.55 3.23
N MET A 205 -14.62 -8.23 3.15
CA MET A 205 -15.70 -8.98 3.80
C MET A 205 -16.74 -9.38 2.75
N ASP A 206 -17.39 -10.52 2.99
CA ASP A 206 -18.50 -10.97 2.17
C ASP A 206 -19.77 -10.22 2.58
N ARG A 207 -20.55 -9.76 1.60
CA ARG A 207 -21.88 -9.20 1.89
C ARG A 207 -22.92 -10.31 1.74
N PRO A 208 -24.03 -10.27 2.50
CA PRO A 208 -25.09 -11.28 2.37
C PRO A 208 -25.60 -11.48 0.94
N GLU A 209 -25.59 -10.43 0.11
CA GLU A 209 -26.00 -10.49 -1.29
C GLU A 209 -24.94 -11.05 -2.25
N ASP A 210 -23.69 -11.17 -1.82
CA ASP A 210 -22.57 -11.60 -2.66
C ASP A 210 -22.51 -13.14 -2.81
N ASP A 211 -23.10 -13.90 -1.88
CA ASP A 211 -23.13 -15.37 -1.89
C ASP A 211 -21.73 -15.97 -2.14
N GLY A 212 -20.70 -15.42 -1.49
CA GLY A 212 -19.29 -15.82 -1.65
C GLY A 212 -18.61 -15.36 -2.95
N LYS A 213 -19.31 -14.70 -3.89
CA LYS A 213 -18.73 -14.30 -5.20
C LYS A 213 -17.65 -13.23 -5.07
N ARG A 214 -17.70 -12.41 -4.02
CA ARG A 214 -16.74 -11.31 -3.79
C ARG A 214 -15.40 -11.81 -3.22
N GLU A 215 -15.38 -13.01 -2.68
CA GLU A 215 -14.18 -13.65 -2.15
C GLU A 215 -13.14 -13.91 -3.27
N ALA A 216 -13.58 -14.14 -4.50
CA ALA A 216 -12.73 -14.25 -5.68
C ALA A 216 -12.11 -12.90 -6.12
N GLU A 217 -12.84 -11.78 -5.98
CA GLU A 217 -12.32 -10.43 -6.28
C GLU A 217 -11.27 -9.98 -5.25
N ASN A 218 -11.52 -10.29 -3.97
CA ASN A 218 -10.60 -10.09 -2.85
C ASN A 218 -9.28 -10.87 -3.05
N LEU A 219 -9.38 -12.04 -3.67
CA LEU A 219 -8.27 -12.94 -3.98
C LEU A 219 -7.27 -12.34 -4.95
N ILE A 220 -7.75 -11.60 -5.94
CA ILE A 220 -6.88 -10.97 -6.95
C ILE A 220 -6.17 -9.76 -6.35
N CYS A 221 -6.83 -9.03 -5.44
CA CYS A 221 -6.28 -7.83 -4.81
C CYS A 221 -5.04 -8.11 -3.93
N VAL A 222 -4.96 -9.31 -3.35
CA VAL A 222 -3.82 -9.75 -2.52
C VAL A 222 -2.87 -10.70 -3.23
N THR A 223 -3.19 -11.15 -4.46
CA THR A 223 -2.31 -12.03 -5.22
C THR A 223 -1.36 -11.23 -6.08
N PHE A 224 -0.26 -10.80 -5.47
CA PHE A 224 0.92 -10.38 -6.20
C PHE A 224 1.62 -11.63 -6.73
N SER A 225 1.83 -11.70 -8.05
CA SER A 225 2.61 -12.79 -8.65
C SER A 225 3.99 -12.84 -7.97
N LYS A 226 4.39 -14.00 -7.41
CA LYS A 226 5.72 -14.22 -6.82
C LYS A 226 6.87 -13.82 -7.76
N SER A 227 6.63 -13.84 -9.07
CA SER A 227 7.54 -13.40 -10.13
C SER A 227 7.87 -11.92 -10.11
N SER A 228 7.05 -11.11 -9.44
CA SER A 228 7.07 -9.64 -9.46
C SER A 228 7.97 -9.00 -8.39
N VAL A 229 8.35 -9.78 -7.38
CA VAL A 229 9.09 -9.32 -6.19
C VAL A 229 10.56 -9.76 -6.22
N ARG A 230 10.93 -10.62 -7.18
CA ARG A 230 12.24 -11.28 -7.27
C ARG A 230 13.09 -10.87 -8.49
N LYS A 231 12.69 -9.84 -9.23
CA LYS A 231 13.49 -9.29 -10.33
C LYS A 231 13.79 -7.83 -10.06
#